data_AF-A0A511NL18-F1
#
_entry.id   AF-A0A511NL18-F1
#
_cell.length_a   1.000
_cell.length_b   1.000
_cell.length_c   1.000
_cell.angle_alpha   90.00
_cell.angle_beta   90.00
_cell.angle_gamma   90.00
#
_symmetry.space_group_name_H-M   'P 1'
#
loop_
_entity.id
_entity.type
_entity.pdbx_description
1 polymer ?
#
loop_
_entity_poly.entity_id
_entity_poly.type
_entity_poly.pdbx_seq_one_letter_code
_entity_poly.pdbx_strand_id
1 'polypeptide(L)'
;MFFVTKNNSYKMRNPNQKLFSKILLLLLTVVLIIGCQKEIETKYLKNNMFITEAGKYYFKSTLLEIKEFQNGTLVVGLKKGNKIYYSQNIFTAFSKYQQWFIFIDEKDWIWIYNSDYQELILLEKREDDYFINPHFNKNFIPAKIREKLS
;
A
#
# COMPACT_ATOMS: atom_id res chain seq x y z
N MET A 1 -72.17 -43.22 1.32
CA MET A 1 -71.32 -42.61 0.27
C MET A 1 -70.89 -41.25 0.78
N PHE A 2 -69.68 -41.11 1.31
CA PHE A 2 -69.18 -39.85 1.88
C PHE A 2 -68.23 -39.20 0.87
N PHE A 3 -68.59 -38.00 0.40
CA PHE A 3 -67.72 -37.18 -0.43
C PHE A 3 -66.73 -36.44 0.46
N VAL A 4 -65.44 -36.75 0.30
CA VAL A 4 -64.33 -35.99 0.90
C VAL A 4 -63.97 -34.87 -0.06
N THR A 5 -64.19 -33.61 0.33
CA THR A 5 -63.72 -32.45 -0.41
C THR A 5 -62.27 -32.14 -0.02
N LYS A 6 -61.36 -32.19 -1.00
CA LYS A 6 -59.97 -31.73 -0.86
C LYS A 6 -59.95 -30.20 -0.89
N ASN A 7 -59.65 -29.57 0.25
CA ASN A 7 -59.32 -28.15 0.30
C ASN A 7 -57.88 -27.94 -0.20
N ASN A 8 -57.73 -27.46 -1.44
CA ASN A 8 -56.46 -26.94 -1.94
C ASN A 8 -56.37 -25.45 -1.59
N SER A 9 -55.72 -25.13 -0.46
CA SER A 9 -55.37 -23.75 -0.12
C SER A 9 -54.15 -23.30 -0.92
N TYR A 10 -54.37 -22.58 -2.02
CA TYR A 10 -53.30 -21.91 -2.75
C TYR A 10 -52.75 -20.74 -1.91
N LYS A 11 -51.52 -20.91 -1.40
CA LYS A 11 -50.79 -19.87 -0.67
C LYS A 11 -50.37 -18.77 -1.66
N MET A 12 -51.19 -17.74 -1.82
CA MET A 12 -50.90 -16.59 -2.67
C MET A 12 -49.67 -15.85 -2.13
N ARG A 13 -48.56 -15.95 -2.86
CA ARG A 13 -47.29 -15.27 -2.51
C ARG A 13 -47.41 -13.80 -2.92
N ASN A 14 -47.45 -12.91 -1.93
CA ASN A 14 -47.66 -11.48 -2.13
C ASN A 14 -46.59 -10.90 -3.09
N PRO A 15 -46.97 -10.30 -4.24
CA PRO A 15 -46.02 -9.76 -5.21
C PRO A 15 -45.12 -8.66 -4.62
N ASN A 16 -45.60 -7.94 -3.60
CA ASN A 16 -44.82 -6.92 -2.90
C ASN A 16 -43.65 -7.54 -2.12
N GLN A 17 -43.77 -8.75 -1.59
CA GLN A 17 -42.64 -9.43 -0.93
C GLN A 17 -41.50 -9.76 -1.89
N LYS A 18 -41.81 -10.11 -3.15
CA LYS A 18 -40.78 -10.37 -4.17
C LYS A 18 -40.05 -9.09 -4.58
N LEU A 19 -40.77 -7.96 -4.63
CA LEU A 19 -40.19 -6.65 -4.94
C LEU A 19 -39.27 -6.16 -3.80
N PHE A 20 -39.74 -6.25 -2.55
CA PHE A 20 -38.94 -5.94 -1.36
C PHE A 20 -37.68 -6.80 -1.26
N SER A 21 -37.79 -8.10 -1.54
CA SER A 21 -36.64 -9.02 -1.56
C SER A 21 -35.58 -8.61 -2.60
N LYS A 22 -36.00 -8.17 -3.79
CA LYS A 22 -35.07 -7.68 -4.83
C LYS A 22 -34.40 -6.36 -4.43
N ILE A 23 -35.14 -5.44 -3.82
CA ILE A 23 -34.61 -4.16 -3.34
C ILE A 23 -33.60 -4.39 -2.21
N LEU A 24 -33.92 -5.31 -1.28
CA LEU A 24 -33.02 -5.67 -0.18
C LEU A 24 -31.72 -6.32 -0.70
N LEU A 25 -31.83 -7.22 -1.68
CA LEU A 25 -30.66 -7.85 -2.32
C LEU A 25 -29.77 -6.80 -3.01
N LEU A 26 -30.39 -5.84 -3.71
CA LEU A 26 -29.69 -4.73 -4.36
C LEU A 26 -28.94 -3.86 -3.35
N LEU A 27 -29.61 -3.48 -2.25
CA LEU A 27 -28.99 -2.72 -1.16
C LEU A 27 -27.81 -3.48 -0.55
N LEU A 28 -27.95 -4.79 -0.33
CA LEU A 28 -26.87 -5.63 0.19
C LEU A 28 -25.66 -5.66 -0.75
N THR A 29 -25.88 -5.76 -2.06
CA THR A 29 -24.79 -5.71 -3.05
C THR A 29 -24.10 -4.36 -3.10
N VAL A 30 -24.82 -3.24 -2.94
CA VAL A 30 -24.20 -1.91 -2.89
C VAL A 30 -23.32 -1.75 -1.64
N VAL A 31 -23.77 -2.21 -0.47
CA VAL A 31 -23.00 -2.14 0.78
C VAL A 31 -21.70 -2.94 0.69
N LEU A 32 -21.73 -4.12 0.06
CA LEU A 32 -20.54 -4.96 -0.13
C LEU A 32 -19.47 -4.30 -1.04
N ILE A 33 -19.88 -3.44 -1.99
CA ILE A 33 -18.94 -2.77 -2.89
C ILE A 33 -18.27 -1.56 -2.22
N ILE A 34 -18.96 -0.88 -1.30
CA ILE A 34 -18.44 0.33 -0.63
C ILE A 34 -17.45 -0.03 0.49
N GLY A 35 -17.57 -1.21 1.10
CA GLY A 35 -16.77 -1.62 2.27
C GLY A 35 -15.26 -1.86 2.03
N CYS A 36 -14.75 -1.72 0.81
CA CYS A 36 -13.36 -2.05 0.46
C CYS A 36 -12.50 -0.84 0.08
N GLN A 37 -12.64 0.29 0.78
CA GLN A 37 -11.68 1.38 0.67
C GLN A 37 -10.66 1.27 1.81
N LYS A 38 -9.47 0.75 1.48
CA LYS A 38 -8.32 0.75 2.38
C LYS A 38 -7.81 2.19 2.48
N GLU A 39 -8.03 2.84 3.62
CA GLU A 39 -7.52 4.17 3.85
C GLU A 39 -5.97 4.13 3.84
N ILE A 40 -5.35 4.95 3.01
CA ILE A 40 -3.89 5.08 2.98
C ILE A 40 -3.51 5.95 4.17
N GLU A 41 -3.22 5.31 5.29
CA GLU A 41 -2.75 6.01 6.49
C GLU A 41 -1.49 6.83 6.16
N THR A 42 -1.55 8.11 6.53
CA THR A 42 -0.41 9.01 6.42
C THR A 42 0.38 8.93 7.72
N LYS A 43 1.63 8.46 7.64
CA LYS A 43 2.50 8.29 8.82
C LYS A 43 3.57 9.38 8.84
N TYR A 44 3.78 10.01 10.00
CA TYR A 44 4.89 10.95 10.21
C TYR A 44 6.10 10.19 10.74
N LEU A 45 7.23 10.30 10.02
CA LEU A 45 8.46 9.61 10.40
C LEU A 45 9.38 10.52 11.22
N LYS A 46 10.02 9.89 12.20
CA LYS A 46 11.24 10.34 12.86
C LYS A 46 12.43 9.68 12.17
N ASN A 47 13.59 10.32 12.20
CA ASN A 47 14.83 9.73 11.70
C ASN A 47 15.14 8.42 12.45
N ASN A 48 15.96 7.57 11.84
CA ASN A 48 16.38 6.25 12.34
C ASN A 48 15.27 5.19 12.44
N MET A 49 14.28 5.23 11.54
CA MET A 49 13.24 4.21 11.44
C MET A 49 13.29 3.44 10.12
N PHE A 50 13.01 2.14 10.20
CA PHE A 50 12.79 1.29 9.04
C PHE A 50 11.32 1.37 8.60
N ILE A 51 11.14 1.50 7.30
CA ILE A 51 9.85 1.44 6.62
C ILE A 51 9.83 0.14 5.82
N THR A 52 8.85 -0.70 6.11
CA THR A 52 8.70 -2.04 5.50
C THR A 52 7.27 -2.26 4.98
N GLU A 53 6.47 -1.21 4.93
CA GLU A 53 5.07 -1.25 4.47
C GLU A 53 4.82 -0.18 3.41
N ALA A 54 4.03 -0.51 2.39
CA ALA A 54 3.55 0.46 1.42
C ALA A 54 2.71 1.55 2.12
N GLY A 55 2.82 2.79 1.65
CA GLY A 55 2.13 3.92 2.26
C GLY A 55 2.74 5.27 1.92
N LYS A 56 2.17 6.30 2.55
CA LYS A 56 2.63 7.69 2.44
C LYS A 56 3.27 8.11 3.75
N TYR A 57 4.51 8.56 3.66
CA TYR A 57 5.32 8.90 4.81
C TYR A 57 5.83 10.32 4.69
N TYR A 58 5.45 11.16 5.64
CA TYR A 58 5.96 12.53 5.71
C TYR A 58 7.09 12.61 6.71
N PHE A 59 8.18 13.25 6.29
CA PHE A 59 9.27 13.63 7.17
C PHE A 59 9.72 15.03 6.76
N LYS A 60 9.67 15.95 7.72
CA LYS A 60 9.82 17.39 7.46
C LYS A 60 8.79 17.83 6.39
N SER A 61 9.25 18.43 5.29
CA SER A 61 8.41 18.84 4.15
C SER A 61 8.48 17.88 2.96
N THR A 62 9.09 16.70 3.15
CA THR A 62 9.27 15.70 2.10
C THR A 62 8.27 14.56 2.28
N LEU A 63 7.62 14.17 1.18
CA LEU A 63 6.79 12.98 1.08
C LEU A 63 7.61 11.87 0.44
N LEU A 64 7.74 10.76 1.16
CA LEU A 64 8.11 9.46 0.63
C LEU A 64 6.84 8.64 0.41
N GLU A 65 6.65 8.16 -0.81
CA GLU A 65 5.49 7.36 -1.21
C GLU A 65 5.97 6.00 -1.71
N ILE A 66 5.52 4.94 -1.06
CA ILE A 66 5.71 3.56 -1.52
C ILE A 66 4.35 3.06 -1.97
N LYS A 67 4.15 2.95 -3.27
CA LYS A 67 2.88 2.54 -3.86
C LYS A 67 2.88 1.07 -4.19
N GLU A 68 1.91 0.34 -3.65
CA GLU A 68 1.63 -1.05 -4.00
C GLU A 68 0.59 -1.12 -5.13
N PHE A 69 0.89 -1.93 -6.15
CA PHE A 69 -0.03 -2.29 -7.22
C PHE A 69 -0.74 -3.62 -6.90
N GLN A 70 -1.85 -3.90 -7.59
CA GLN A 70 -2.70 -5.06 -7.31
C GLN A 70 -1.97 -6.41 -7.36
N ASN A 71 -0.92 -6.51 -8.19
CA ASN A 71 -0.07 -7.70 -8.33
C ASN A 71 1.00 -7.83 -7.23
N GLY A 72 1.09 -6.88 -6.29
CA GLY A 72 2.11 -6.83 -5.25
C GLY A 72 3.42 -6.16 -5.65
N THR A 73 3.49 -5.53 -6.83
CA THR A 73 4.62 -4.67 -7.21
C THR A 73 4.63 -3.39 -6.37
N LEU A 74 5.81 -2.97 -5.93
CA LEU A 74 6.08 -1.76 -5.16
C LEU A 74 6.93 -0.80 -5.99
N VAL A 75 6.54 0.48 -5.98
CA VAL A 75 7.30 1.57 -6.59
C VAL A 75 7.50 2.67 -5.55
N VAL A 76 8.73 3.18 -5.47
CA VAL A 76 9.12 4.22 -4.52
C VAL A 76 9.26 5.57 -5.22
N GLY A 77 8.72 6.61 -4.60
CA GLY A 77 8.87 8.00 -5.02
C GLY A 77 9.15 8.95 -3.85
N LEU A 78 9.91 10.00 -4.11
CA LEU A 78 10.26 11.04 -3.16
C LEU A 78 9.95 12.42 -3.76
N LYS A 79 9.22 13.27 -3.04
CA LYS A 79 8.87 14.62 -3.50
C LYS A 79 8.78 15.64 -2.37
N LYS A 80 8.99 16.92 -2.67
CA LYS A 80 8.75 18.07 -1.76
C LYS A 80 7.98 19.13 -2.53
N GLY A 81 6.76 19.42 -2.11
CA GLY A 81 5.81 20.22 -2.89
C GLY A 81 5.60 19.60 -4.27
N ASN A 82 5.85 20.39 -5.32
CA ASN A 82 5.70 19.95 -6.72
C ASN A 82 6.99 19.35 -7.32
N LYS A 83 8.11 19.37 -6.59
CA LYS A 83 9.38 18.84 -7.06
C LYS A 83 9.50 17.35 -6.72
N ILE A 84 9.71 16.52 -7.74
CA ILE A 84 10.04 15.10 -7.60
C ILE A 84 11.56 14.99 -7.49
N TYR A 85 12.04 14.44 -6.38
CA TYR A 85 13.47 14.21 -6.13
C TYR A 85 13.92 12.84 -6.62
N TYR A 86 13.05 11.85 -6.46
CA TYR A 86 13.33 10.50 -6.88
C TYR A 86 12.03 9.84 -7.32
N SER A 87 12.10 9.12 -8.42
CA SER A 87 11.06 8.19 -8.84
C SER A 87 11.76 6.95 -9.35
N GLN A 88 11.47 5.81 -8.73
CA GLN A 88 12.01 4.55 -9.20
C GLN A 88 11.50 4.26 -10.61
N ASN A 89 12.36 3.68 -11.46
CA ASN A 89 11.95 3.22 -12.76
C ASN A 89 10.98 2.04 -12.58
N ILE A 90 9.85 2.03 -13.30
CA ILE A 90 8.85 0.97 -13.23
C ILE A 90 9.42 -0.41 -13.63
N PHE A 91 10.46 -0.44 -14.46
CA PHE A 91 11.16 -1.68 -14.83
C PHE A 91 12.10 -2.20 -13.74
N THR A 92 12.39 -1.40 -12.72
CA THR A 92 13.19 -1.77 -11.54
C THR A 92 12.34 -1.81 -10.26
N ALA A 93 11.02 -1.92 -10.42
CA ALA A 93 10.11 -2.08 -9.30
C ALA A 93 10.36 -3.42 -8.58
N PHE A 94 10.08 -3.47 -7.28
CA PHE A 94 10.33 -4.66 -6.44
C PHE A 94 9.02 -5.25 -5.90
N SER A 95 9.06 -6.51 -5.51
CA SER A 95 7.94 -7.30 -5.03
C SER A 95 7.73 -7.10 -3.52
N LYS A 96 6.48 -6.92 -3.11
CA LYS A 96 6.13 -6.91 -1.67
C LYS A 96 6.39 -8.23 -0.96
N TYR A 97 6.52 -9.32 -1.72
CA TYR A 97 6.75 -10.67 -1.19
C TYR A 97 8.23 -10.94 -0.91
N GLN A 98 9.11 -10.01 -1.29
CA GLN A 98 10.54 -10.07 -1.05
C GLN A 98 10.94 -9.18 0.12
N GLN A 99 12.16 -9.36 0.62
CA GLN A 99 12.68 -8.51 1.68
C GLN A 99 13.04 -7.14 1.10
N TRP A 100 12.48 -6.09 1.67
CA TRP A 100 12.80 -4.72 1.31
C TRP A 100 12.67 -3.83 2.55
N PHE A 101 13.37 -2.69 2.52
CA PHE A 101 13.13 -1.64 3.49
C PHE A 101 13.57 -0.29 2.94
N ILE A 102 13.03 0.76 3.52
CA ILE A 102 13.57 2.11 3.40
C ILE A 102 13.99 2.59 4.79
N PHE A 103 15.16 3.20 4.90
CA PHE A 103 15.69 3.72 6.15
C PHE A 103 16.17 5.16 5.96
N ILE A 104 15.69 6.06 6.81
CA ILE A 104 16.14 7.46 6.83
C ILE A 104 17.09 7.61 8.00
N ASP A 105 18.36 7.92 7.74
CA ASP A 105 19.37 8.04 8.78
C ASP A 105 19.38 9.43 9.45
N GLU A 106 20.32 9.63 10.38
CA GLU A 106 20.46 10.89 11.13
C GLU A 106 20.86 12.08 10.25
N LYS A 107 21.47 11.83 9.10
CA LYS A 107 21.87 12.85 8.11
C LYS A 107 20.75 13.12 7.10
N ASP A 108 19.55 12.57 7.33
CA ASP A 108 18.45 12.50 6.39
C ASP A 108 18.81 11.79 5.07
N TRP A 109 19.85 10.96 5.04
CA TRP A 109 20.08 10.14 3.85
C TRP A 109 19.09 8.99 3.82
N ILE A 110 18.63 8.64 2.62
CA ILE A 110 17.59 7.64 2.44
C ILE A 110 18.21 6.41 1.79
N TRP A 111 18.15 5.30 2.51
CA TRP A 111 18.65 4.00 2.08
C TRP A 111 17.45 3.16 1.65
N ILE A 112 17.47 2.67 0.41
CA ILE A 112 16.41 1.81 -0.14
C ILE A 112 17.04 0.47 -0.46
N TYR A 113 16.57 -0.59 0.20
CA TYR A 113 16.99 -1.96 -0.06
C TYR A 113 15.85 -2.78 -0.63
N ASN A 114 16.17 -3.63 -1.61
CA ASN A 114 15.29 -4.70 -2.06
C ASN A 114 16.10 -5.96 -2.39
N SER A 115 15.57 -7.13 -2.03
CA SER A 115 16.23 -8.41 -2.30
C SER A 115 15.96 -8.96 -3.70
N ASP A 116 14.95 -8.45 -4.43
CA ASP A 116 14.69 -8.83 -5.83
C ASP A 116 15.92 -8.65 -6.72
N TYR A 117 16.63 -7.53 -6.56
CA TYR A 117 17.84 -7.21 -7.31
C TYR A 117 19.11 -7.23 -6.44
N GLN A 118 19.00 -7.64 -5.16
CA GLN A 118 20.07 -7.54 -4.15
C GLN A 118 20.70 -6.14 -4.09
N GLU A 119 19.85 -5.12 -4.23
CA GLU A 119 20.28 -3.75 -4.45
C GLU A 119 20.07 -2.90 -3.19
N LEU A 120 21.09 -2.10 -2.86
CA LEU A 120 21.02 -1.06 -1.84
C LEU A 120 21.31 0.29 -2.52
N ILE A 121 20.29 1.12 -2.63
CA ILE A 121 20.36 2.47 -3.21
C ILE A 121 20.52 3.48 -2.08
N LEU A 122 21.43 4.44 -2.27
CA LEU A 122 21.56 5.61 -1.42
C LEU A 122 21.04 6.85 -2.14
N LEU A 123 20.03 7.52 -1.56
CA LEU A 123 19.68 8.90 -1.87
C LEU A 123 20.36 9.81 -0.85
N GLU A 124 21.45 10.42 -1.27
CA GLU A 124 22.23 11.33 -0.45
C GLU A 124 21.55 12.71 -0.43
N LYS A 125 21.29 13.22 0.77
CA LYS A 125 20.82 14.59 0.93
C LYS A 125 22.00 15.56 0.79
N ARG A 126 21.89 16.50 -0.14
CA ARG A 126 22.81 17.62 -0.31
C ARG A 126 22.01 18.91 -0.30
N GLU A 127 22.27 19.75 0.70
CA GLU A 127 21.48 20.95 0.97
C GLU A 127 19.97 20.62 1.10
N ASP A 128 19.17 21.11 0.16
CA ASP A 128 17.72 20.92 0.07
C ASP A 128 17.30 19.93 -1.04
N ASP A 129 18.22 19.14 -1.55
CA ASP A 129 18.00 18.20 -2.65
C ASP A 129 18.48 16.77 -2.32
N TYR A 130 18.04 15.80 -3.12
CA TYR A 130 18.45 14.39 -3.02
C TYR A 130 19.04 13.91 -4.33
N PHE A 131 20.15 13.17 -4.23
CA PHE A 131 20.84 12.60 -5.39
C PHE A 131 21.06 11.12 -5.18
N ILE A 132 20.81 10.33 -6.23
CA ILE A 132 21.23 8.93 -6.25
C ILE A 132 22.75 8.92 -6.22
N ASN A 133 23.33 8.26 -5.22
CA ASN A 133 24.76 8.03 -5.14
C ASN A 133 25.05 6.56 -5.53
N PRO A 134 25.43 6.27 -6.78
CA PRO A 134 25.69 4.89 -7.22
C PRO A 134 27.02 4.31 -6.70
N HIS A 135 27.88 5.14 -6.10
CA HIS A 135 29.25 4.76 -5.72
C HIS A 135 29.55 5.05 -4.24
N PHE A 136 28.53 4.95 -3.38
CA PHE A 136 28.73 5.15 -1.95
C PHE A 136 29.69 4.09 -1.38
N ASN A 137 30.55 4.52 -0.45
CA ASN A 137 31.44 3.61 0.23
C ASN A 137 30.64 2.75 1.23
N LYS A 138 30.76 1.42 1.14
CA LYS A 138 30.07 0.45 2.01
C LYS A 138 30.38 0.66 3.50
N ASN A 139 31.51 1.29 3.83
CA ASN A 139 31.85 1.64 5.21
C ASN A 139 30.88 2.67 5.82
N PHE A 140 30.23 3.50 4.99
CA PHE A 140 29.24 4.48 5.43
C PHE A 140 27.84 3.91 5.65
N ILE A 141 27.59 2.64 5.35
CA ILE A 141 26.30 2.00 5.63
C ILE A 141 26.06 2.04 7.15
N PRO A 142 24.96 2.62 7.65
CA PRO A 142 24.63 2.63 9.07
C PRO A 142 24.67 1.23 9.69
N ALA A 143 25.15 1.13 10.94
CA ALA A 143 25.27 -0.14 11.65
C ALA A 143 23.93 -0.91 11.71
N LYS A 144 22.82 -0.18 11.95
CA LYS A 144 21.46 -0.74 11.93
C LYS A 144 21.12 -1.40 10.60
N ILE A 145 21.55 -0.82 9.48
CA ILE A 145 21.31 -1.41 8.14
C ILE A 145 22.16 -2.66 7.97
N ARG A 146 23.44 -2.65 8.39
CA ARG A 146 24.30 -3.84 8.32
C ARG A 146 23.71 -5.01 9.11
N GLU A 147 23.22 -4.75 10.33
CA GLU A 147 22.54 -5.75 11.17
C GLU A 147 21.24 -6.26 10.54
N LYS A 148 20.50 -5.40 9.82
CA LYS A 148 19.28 -5.79 9.10
C LYS A 148 19.56 -6.66 7.87
N LEU A 149 20.78 -6.58 7.31
CA LEU A 149 21.20 -7.27 6.09
C LEU A 149 22.00 -8.55 6.35
N SER A 150 22.52 -8.75 7.56
CA SER A 150 23.21 -9.96 8.01
C SER A 150 22.24 -11.07 8.38
#